data_AF-E9E3N6-F1
#
_entry.id   AF-E9E3N6-F1
#
_cell.length_a   1.000
_cell.length_b   1.000
_cell.length_c   1.000
_cell.angle_alpha   90.00
_cell.angle_beta   90.00
_cell.angle_gamma   90.00
#
_symmetry.space_group_name_H-M   'P 1'
#
loop_
_entity.id
_entity.type
_entity.pdbx_description
1 polymer ?
#
loop_
_entity_poly.entity_id
_entity_poly.type
_entity_poly.pdbx_seq_one_letter_code
_entity_poly.pdbx_strand_id
1 'polypeptide(L)'
;MGSEFGVTADSKKEPNLDGIGIWWITWACVWTFVLLCGMGYLVYRRDTPILRIRGIGLSLAAVVLLHLYYFSVQLGYVVGALTPGDCEYWIMGTYLPLGIALFHASNSRFLYVAKVQKKYLNRQGDGPTRSRRGMSILDRFRSLNYTTRMVILVSLGMGFQLFLTVLMWLISRKWHSGWGIAGTEVYGTEMEQKMEMGRGWEWWPGIFWQFVWAWIVAPCVLWKSRNINDTHGWRMQTIGCAVAGLHATPMWLIALYVPAMEPVNKYFLPPQWICISILVLEILTVFLPCWEVLQASTLRQETLDSIAQWERKNENTGSSAKSVNTASTAIDSLMSGRKSTVGSVKSTDSQESILTMSALEYVLERNPTPLQEFSSLRDFSGENIAFLTSVAEWKTSLPRPVRDGVKDSTTRELIRERFNSALRIYAEFISIKDADFPINISSTELKRMEAVFEASARTLYGDKVEVDPATPFDIPETAQKTSMETSSQASEKGSPAGTSYSDGVKFWGEIPESFDEAVFDESEKHIKYLVLTNTWPKFVKDRRVSIDMGASAERGPSIMSFVRSRRQKR
;
A
#
# COMPACT_ATOMS: atom_id res chain seq x y z
N MET A 1 31.68 24.79 19.20
CA MET A 1 30.56 23.98 18.65
C MET A 1 29.45 24.90 18.12
N GLY A 2 29.22 24.99 16.80
CA GLY A 2 28.21 25.88 16.19
C GLY A 2 26.74 25.43 16.34
N SER A 3 25.80 26.24 15.82
CA SER A 3 24.34 25.97 15.75
C SER A 3 24.01 24.80 14.81
N GLU A 4 22.72 24.45 14.66
CA GLU A 4 22.30 23.42 13.71
C GLU A 4 22.61 23.81 12.25
N PHE A 5 22.54 25.11 11.92
CA PHE A 5 23.00 25.63 10.62
C PHE A 5 24.48 26.00 10.58
N GLY A 6 25.27 25.59 11.58
CA GLY A 6 26.71 25.81 11.62
C GLY A 6 27.11 27.25 11.91
N VAL A 7 26.20 28.06 12.45
CA VAL A 7 26.49 29.44 12.87
C VAL A 7 27.38 29.41 14.12
N THR A 8 28.40 30.25 14.12
CA THR A 8 29.33 30.43 15.24
C THR A 8 29.31 31.89 15.72
N ALA A 9 29.86 32.16 16.90
CA ALA A 9 29.97 33.53 17.43
C ALA A 9 30.66 34.51 16.45
N ASP A 10 31.62 34.01 15.67
CA ASP A 10 32.41 34.79 14.70
C ASP A 10 31.76 34.89 13.31
N SER A 11 30.58 34.30 13.11
CA SER A 11 29.90 34.30 11.81
C SER A 11 29.45 35.70 11.40
N LYS A 12 29.69 36.07 10.15
CA LYS A 12 29.21 37.33 9.58
C LYS A 12 27.78 37.17 9.06
N LYS A 13 26.99 38.24 9.15
CA LYS A 13 25.60 38.30 8.65
C LYS A 13 25.57 38.47 7.13
N GLU A 14 26.17 37.53 6.42
CA GLU A 14 26.27 37.49 4.95
C GLU A 14 26.11 36.04 4.47
N PRO A 15 25.64 35.81 3.24
CA PRO A 15 25.51 34.46 2.72
C PRO A 15 26.90 33.86 2.43
N ASN A 16 27.11 32.60 2.81
CA ASN A 16 28.36 31.92 2.51
C ASN A 16 28.31 31.27 1.11
N LEU A 17 28.90 31.95 0.12
CA LEU A 17 28.93 31.54 -1.29
C LEU A 17 30.31 31.04 -1.74
N ASP A 18 31.07 30.46 -0.81
CA ASP A 18 32.31 29.77 -1.15
C ASP A 18 32.03 28.46 -1.92
N GLY A 19 33.10 27.72 -2.26
CA GLY A 19 32.96 26.47 -3.01
C GLY A 19 32.06 25.43 -2.34
N ILE A 20 31.97 25.43 -1.00
CA ILE A 20 31.13 24.52 -0.22
C ILE A 20 29.67 24.94 -0.35
N GLY A 21 29.38 26.25 -0.21
CA GLY A 21 28.05 26.80 -0.39
C GLY A 21 27.49 26.54 -1.79
N ILE A 22 28.30 26.78 -2.84
CA ILE A 22 27.92 26.49 -4.23
C ILE A 22 27.60 25.01 -4.43
N TRP A 23 28.40 24.12 -3.83
CA TRP A 23 28.17 22.68 -3.91
C TRP A 23 26.83 22.28 -3.28
N TRP A 24 26.54 22.74 -2.05
CA TRP A 24 25.28 22.41 -1.37
C TRP A 24 24.05 22.96 -2.09
N ILE A 25 24.12 24.18 -2.64
CA ILE A 25 23.03 24.75 -3.47
C ILE A 25 22.80 23.87 -4.70
N THR A 26 23.87 23.56 -5.44
CA THR A 26 23.78 22.77 -6.66
C THR A 26 23.21 21.38 -6.36
N TRP A 27 23.69 20.75 -5.29
CA TRP A 27 23.22 19.44 -4.85
C TRP A 27 21.73 19.46 -4.49
N ALA A 28 21.30 20.43 -3.68
CA ALA A 28 19.91 20.59 -3.31
C ALA A 28 19.01 20.78 -4.55
N CYS A 29 19.38 21.69 -5.46
CA CYS A 29 18.59 21.97 -6.66
C CYS A 29 18.51 20.78 -7.61
N VAL A 30 19.64 20.09 -7.88
CA VAL A 30 19.66 18.91 -8.75
C VAL A 30 18.82 17.79 -8.15
N TRP A 31 18.95 17.53 -6.85
CA TRP A 31 18.18 16.50 -6.17
C TRP A 31 16.68 16.81 -6.17
N THR A 32 16.29 18.06 -5.87
CA THR A 32 14.90 18.51 -5.95
C THR A 32 14.33 18.29 -7.34
N PHE A 33 15.05 18.65 -8.40
CA PHE A 33 14.60 18.45 -9.77
C PHE A 33 14.35 16.97 -10.08
N VAL A 34 15.31 16.10 -9.74
CA VAL A 34 15.20 14.64 -9.97
C VAL A 34 14.03 14.05 -9.19
N LEU A 35 13.83 14.48 -7.94
CA LEU A 35 12.70 14.05 -7.11
C LEU A 35 11.35 14.48 -7.70
N LEU A 36 11.23 15.74 -8.12
CA LEU A 36 10.01 16.27 -8.74
C LEU A 36 9.66 15.53 -10.04
N CYS A 37 10.65 15.19 -10.87
CA CYS A 37 10.43 14.35 -12.05
C CYS A 37 9.87 12.96 -11.68
N GLY A 38 10.44 12.31 -10.65
CA GLY A 38 9.95 11.03 -10.15
C GLY A 38 8.53 11.11 -9.60
N MET A 39 8.24 12.12 -8.78
CA MET A 39 6.90 12.38 -8.25
C MET A 39 5.89 12.65 -9.37
N GLY A 40 6.26 13.47 -10.36
CA GLY A 40 5.44 13.76 -11.54
C GLY A 40 5.11 12.50 -12.33
N TYR A 41 6.08 11.61 -12.52
CA TYR A 41 5.86 10.31 -13.16
C TYR A 41 4.84 9.43 -12.39
N LEU A 42 4.96 9.35 -11.06
CA LEU A 42 4.02 8.59 -10.23
C LEU A 42 2.60 9.16 -10.28
N VAL A 43 2.47 10.49 -10.25
CA VAL A 43 1.17 11.17 -10.37
C VAL A 43 0.55 10.90 -11.75
N TYR A 44 1.36 10.97 -12.82
CA TYR A 44 0.90 10.67 -14.17
C TYR A 44 0.44 9.21 -14.33
N ARG A 45 1.11 8.25 -13.68
CA ARG A 45 0.79 6.82 -13.71
C ARG A 45 -0.09 6.35 -12.54
N ARG A 46 -0.72 7.26 -11.79
CA ARG A 46 -1.46 6.95 -10.55
C ARG A 46 -2.56 5.91 -10.70
N ASP A 47 -3.14 5.79 -11.90
CA ASP A 47 -4.21 4.84 -12.20
C ASP A 47 -3.74 3.39 -12.35
N THR A 48 -2.43 3.15 -12.34
CA THR A 48 -1.90 1.78 -12.35
C THR A 48 -2.25 1.04 -11.05
N PRO A 49 -2.65 -0.25 -11.11
CA PRO A 49 -3.06 -1.01 -9.92
C PRO A 49 -2.02 -1.00 -8.79
N ILE A 50 -0.73 -1.03 -9.15
CA ILE A 50 0.41 -1.02 -8.23
C ILE A 50 0.44 0.28 -7.39
N LEU A 51 0.09 1.42 -7.98
CA LEU A 51 0.07 2.70 -7.26
C LEU A 51 -1.26 2.92 -6.54
N ARG A 52 -2.38 2.46 -7.11
CA ARG A 52 -3.71 2.55 -6.48
C ARG A 52 -3.78 1.84 -5.14
N ILE A 53 -3.25 0.61 -5.05
CA ILE A 53 -3.28 -0.15 -3.79
C ILE A 53 -2.47 0.55 -2.67
N ARG A 54 -1.39 1.25 -3.06
CA ARG A 54 -0.51 2.00 -2.17
C ARG A 54 -1.13 3.29 -1.63
N GLY A 55 -2.05 3.91 -2.37
CA GLY A 55 -2.61 5.21 -1.99
C GLY A 55 -1.50 6.28 -1.91
N ILE A 56 -0.90 6.61 -3.05
CA ILE A 56 0.32 7.43 -3.15
C ILE A 56 0.19 8.85 -2.57
N GLY A 57 -1.01 9.39 -2.40
CA GLY A 57 -1.22 10.75 -1.89
C GLY A 57 -0.56 11.02 -0.55
N LEU A 58 -0.76 10.13 0.44
CA LEU A 58 -0.12 10.26 1.76
C LEU A 58 1.41 10.11 1.69
N SER A 59 1.90 9.20 0.83
CA SER A 59 3.34 9.00 0.65
C SER A 59 4.01 10.22 0.01
N LEU A 60 3.38 10.81 -1.01
CA LEU A 60 3.90 12.00 -1.68
C LEU A 60 3.83 13.23 -0.76
N ALA A 61 2.77 13.39 0.03
CA ALA A 61 2.68 14.45 1.04
C ALA A 61 3.79 14.31 2.11
N ALA A 62 4.07 13.09 2.56
CA ALA A 62 5.19 12.81 3.45
C ALA A 62 6.54 13.21 2.82
N VAL A 63 6.77 12.79 1.57
CA VAL A 63 7.98 13.13 0.81
C VAL A 63 8.14 14.64 0.66
N VAL A 64 7.08 15.39 0.36
CA VAL A 64 7.15 16.86 0.26
C VAL A 64 7.62 17.48 1.56
N LEU A 65 7.03 17.11 2.71
CA LEU A 65 7.44 17.67 4.01
C LEU A 65 8.89 17.31 4.35
N LEU A 66 9.29 16.05 4.15
CA LEU A 66 10.66 15.62 4.38
C LEU A 66 11.64 16.32 3.42
N HIS A 67 11.24 16.57 2.18
CA HIS A 67 12.06 17.25 1.20
C HIS A 67 12.23 18.74 1.53
N LEU A 68 11.18 19.41 2.01
CA LEU A 68 11.27 20.79 2.50
C LEU A 68 12.25 20.90 3.67
N TYR A 69 12.24 19.94 4.58
CA TYR A 69 13.25 19.82 5.63
C TYR A 69 14.65 19.64 5.02
N TYR A 70 14.84 18.63 4.15
CA TYR A 70 16.10 18.34 3.49
C TYR A 70 16.67 19.59 2.81
N PHE A 71 15.85 20.26 1.99
CA PHE A 71 16.24 21.43 1.21
C PHE A 71 16.66 22.59 2.12
N SER A 72 15.89 22.85 3.18
CA SER A 72 16.21 23.89 4.16
C SER A 72 17.55 23.63 4.86
N VAL A 73 17.81 22.38 5.24
CA VAL A 73 19.07 21.98 5.88
C VAL A 73 20.26 22.07 4.92
N GLN A 74 20.10 21.69 3.64
CA GLN A 74 21.20 21.83 2.67
C GLN A 74 21.59 23.30 2.46
N LEU A 75 20.62 24.20 2.49
CA LEU A 75 20.88 25.63 2.39
C LEU A 75 21.35 26.26 3.70
N GLY A 76 21.25 25.55 4.84
CA GLY A 76 21.62 26.05 6.16
C GLY A 76 23.04 26.63 6.21
N TYR A 77 23.99 25.99 5.53
CA TYR A 77 25.38 26.48 5.45
C TYR A 77 25.48 27.86 4.78
N VAL A 78 24.64 28.10 3.76
CA VAL A 78 24.66 29.32 2.95
C VAL A 78 23.89 30.44 3.63
N VAL A 79 22.69 30.15 4.15
CA VAL A 79 21.76 31.18 4.64
C VAL A 79 21.63 31.24 6.17
N GLY A 80 22.25 30.31 6.91
CA GLY A 80 22.07 30.15 8.36
C GLY A 80 22.36 31.43 9.16
N ALA A 81 23.41 32.18 8.79
CA ALA A 81 23.73 33.45 9.44
C ALA A 81 22.67 34.54 9.21
N LEU A 82 21.96 34.48 8.08
CA LEU A 82 20.90 35.42 7.71
C LEU A 82 19.55 35.06 8.33
N THR A 83 19.29 33.77 8.55
CA THR A 83 18.00 33.29 9.06
C THR A 83 17.76 33.73 10.51
N PRO A 84 16.49 33.96 10.90
CA PRO A 84 16.11 34.12 12.31
C PRO A 84 16.52 32.90 13.15
N GLY A 85 16.91 33.12 14.41
CA GLY A 85 17.40 32.03 15.28
C GLY A 85 16.34 31.01 15.69
N ASP A 86 15.06 31.37 15.60
CA ASP A 86 13.92 30.47 15.84
C ASP A 86 13.50 29.69 14.59
N CYS A 87 14.00 30.05 13.40
CA CYS A 87 13.68 29.38 12.14
C CYS A 87 14.13 27.90 12.16
N GLU A 88 15.32 27.63 12.70
CA GLU A 88 15.86 26.28 12.92
C GLU A 88 14.85 25.42 13.70
N TYR A 89 14.33 25.97 14.81
CA TYR A 89 13.38 25.30 15.69
C TYR A 89 12.08 24.92 14.98
N TRP A 90 11.52 25.83 14.18
CA TRP A 90 10.29 25.56 13.44
C TRP A 90 10.47 24.53 12.31
N ILE A 91 11.56 24.61 11.56
CA ILE A 91 11.86 23.65 10.48
C ILE A 91 11.97 22.23 11.05
N MET A 92 12.71 22.07 12.13
CA MET A 92 12.88 20.80 12.83
C MET A 92 11.63 20.32 13.56
N GLY A 93 10.90 21.24 14.20
CA GLY A 93 9.71 20.95 15.00
C GLY A 93 8.47 20.62 14.16
N THR A 94 8.47 20.97 12.88
CA THR A 94 7.31 20.78 11.98
C THR A 94 7.59 19.83 10.82
N TYR A 95 8.42 20.20 9.85
CA TYR A 95 8.57 19.44 8.60
C TYR A 95 8.99 17.98 8.83
N LEU A 96 9.99 17.77 9.68
CA LEU A 96 10.52 16.45 9.95
C LEU A 96 9.52 15.53 10.66
N PRO A 97 8.95 15.88 11.85
CA PRO A 97 8.03 14.99 12.54
C PRO A 97 6.70 14.81 11.79
N LEU A 98 6.20 15.84 11.11
CA LEU A 98 4.99 15.71 10.29
C LEU A 98 5.24 14.81 9.08
N GLY A 99 6.39 14.96 8.41
CA GLY A 99 6.80 14.08 7.31
C GLY A 99 6.94 12.62 7.73
N ILE A 100 7.60 12.35 8.86
CA ILE A 100 7.73 11.01 9.44
C ILE A 100 6.35 10.42 9.81
N ALA A 101 5.46 11.21 10.41
CA ALA A 101 4.13 10.76 10.79
C ALA A 101 3.28 10.33 9.57
N LEU A 102 3.27 11.16 8.51
CA LEU A 102 2.59 10.83 7.25
C LEU A 102 3.23 9.60 6.57
N PHE A 103 4.55 9.47 6.63
CA PHE A 103 5.25 8.31 6.09
C PHE A 103 4.85 7.01 6.81
N HIS A 104 4.77 7.03 8.14
CA HIS A 104 4.28 5.89 8.92
C HIS A 104 2.82 5.57 8.64
N ALA A 105 1.98 6.58 8.44
CA ALA A 105 0.59 6.39 8.03
C ALA A 105 0.50 5.61 6.71
N SER A 106 1.31 6.03 5.73
CA SER A 106 1.40 5.38 4.42
C SER A 106 1.90 3.93 4.53
N ASN A 107 2.97 3.69 5.29
CA ASN A 107 3.51 2.33 5.47
C ASN A 107 2.60 1.41 6.28
N SER A 108 1.76 1.93 7.16
CA SER A 108 0.83 1.11 7.94
C SER A 108 -0.24 0.48 7.04
N ARG A 109 -0.60 1.15 5.93
CA ARG A 109 -1.50 0.63 4.90
C ARG A 109 -1.02 -0.70 4.31
N PHE A 110 0.29 -0.87 4.11
CA PHE A 110 0.89 -2.14 3.64
C PHE A 110 0.50 -3.31 4.53
N LEU A 111 0.71 -3.18 5.84
CA LEU A 111 0.41 -4.23 6.81
C LEU A 111 -1.08 -4.53 6.90
N TYR A 112 -1.92 -3.51 6.72
CA TYR A 112 -3.37 -3.69 6.66
C TYR A 112 -3.78 -4.47 5.42
N VAL A 113 -3.36 -4.04 4.22
CA VAL A 113 -3.66 -4.73 2.96
C VAL A 113 -3.22 -6.18 3.02
N ALA A 114 -1.99 -6.45 3.44
CA ALA A 114 -1.47 -7.81 3.58
C ALA A 114 -2.25 -8.67 4.59
N LYS A 115 -2.84 -8.05 5.63
CA LYS A 115 -3.68 -8.78 6.59
C LYS A 115 -5.06 -9.08 6.03
N VAL A 116 -5.71 -8.11 5.39
CA VAL A 116 -7.07 -8.32 4.85
C VAL A 116 -7.02 -9.28 3.67
N GLN A 117 -6.03 -9.18 2.79
CA GLN A 117 -5.89 -10.09 1.65
C GLN A 117 -5.72 -11.57 2.07
N LYS A 118 -5.19 -11.86 3.26
CA LYS A 118 -5.13 -13.24 3.79
C LYS A 118 -6.51 -13.89 3.98
N LYS A 119 -7.59 -13.12 4.10
CA LYS A 119 -8.94 -13.68 4.26
C LYS A 119 -9.34 -14.55 3.08
N TYR A 120 -8.86 -14.23 1.88
CA TYR A 120 -9.16 -14.98 0.66
C TYR A 120 -8.48 -16.36 0.59
N LEU A 121 -7.62 -16.70 1.56
CA LEU A 121 -7.06 -18.05 1.70
C LEU A 121 -8.00 -19.00 2.44
N ASN A 122 -8.72 -18.47 3.42
CA ASN A 122 -9.62 -19.23 4.28
C ASN A 122 -11.05 -18.85 3.90
N ARG A 123 -11.64 -19.63 3.00
CA ARG A 123 -13.06 -19.52 2.61
C ARG A 123 -14.05 -19.79 3.76
N GLN A 124 -13.56 -20.15 4.95
CA GLN A 124 -14.37 -20.29 6.15
C GLN A 124 -14.60 -18.91 6.76
N GLY A 125 -15.86 -18.49 6.69
CA GLY A 125 -16.36 -17.20 7.11
C GLY A 125 -15.75 -16.73 8.43
N ASP A 126 -15.19 -15.51 8.38
CA ASP A 126 -14.87 -14.80 9.61
C ASP A 126 -16.15 -14.72 10.46
N GLY A 127 -15.97 -15.09 11.73
CA GLY A 127 -17.03 -15.17 12.72
C GLY A 127 -17.77 -13.84 12.95
N PRO A 128 -18.82 -13.88 13.78
CA PRO A 128 -19.84 -12.83 13.84
C PRO A 128 -19.25 -11.44 14.08
N THR A 129 -19.53 -10.50 13.16
CA THR A 129 -19.44 -9.08 13.45
C THR A 129 -20.44 -8.75 14.56
N ARG A 130 -19.89 -8.46 15.74
CA ARG A 130 -20.61 -8.16 16.98
C ARG A 130 -21.76 -7.17 16.73
N SER A 131 -22.96 -7.51 17.20
CA SER A 131 -24.17 -6.70 16.98
C SER A 131 -23.98 -5.27 17.50
N ARG A 132 -24.37 -4.30 16.66
CA ARG A 132 -24.36 -2.86 16.97
C ARG A 132 -25.49 -2.54 17.95
N ARG A 133 -25.27 -2.75 19.24
CA ARG A 133 -26.11 -2.12 20.27
C ARG A 133 -25.25 -1.62 21.43
N GLY A 134 -25.24 -0.31 21.62
CA GLY A 134 -24.58 0.36 22.75
C GLY A 134 -23.07 0.61 22.59
N MET A 135 -22.60 1.05 21.42
CA MET A 135 -21.17 1.30 21.21
C MET A 135 -20.68 2.57 21.92
N SER A 136 -19.76 2.37 22.86
CA SER A 136 -18.92 3.42 23.45
C SER A 136 -18.12 4.15 22.35
N ILE A 137 -17.62 5.36 22.63
CA ILE A 137 -16.81 6.15 21.68
C ILE A 137 -15.63 5.32 21.14
N LEU A 138 -15.03 4.47 21.99
CA LEU A 138 -13.96 3.54 21.62
C LEU A 138 -14.42 2.48 20.60
N ASP A 139 -15.64 1.97 20.74
CA ASP A 139 -16.19 0.99 19.81
C ASP A 139 -16.55 1.65 18.47
N ARG A 140 -17.11 2.87 18.50
CA ARG A 140 -17.35 3.66 17.28
C ARG A 140 -16.05 3.90 16.51
N PHE A 141 -14.98 4.26 17.21
CA PHE A 141 -13.65 4.42 16.63
C PHE A 141 -13.09 3.11 16.04
N ARG A 142 -13.28 1.97 16.72
CA ARG A 142 -12.86 0.65 16.21
C ARG A 142 -13.66 0.20 14.98
N SER A 143 -14.88 0.71 14.80
CA SER A 143 -15.73 0.40 13.64
C SER A 143 -15.45 1.24 12.41
N LEU A 144 -14.60 2.28 12.50
CA LEU A 144 -14.19 3.08 11.34
C LEU A 144 -13.29 2.27 10.42
N ASN A 145 -13.43 2.51 9.11
CA ASN A 145 -12.53 2.00 8.08
C ASN A 145 -11.07 2.27 8.47
N TYR A 146 -10.17 1.34 8.13
CA TYR A 146 -8.78 1.41 8.55
C TYR A 146 -8.11 2.72 8.14
N THR A 147 -8.35 3.17 6.90
CA THR A 147 -7.82 4.43 6.37
C THR A 147 -8.28 5.62 7.21
N THR A 148 -9.58 5.75 7.48
CA THR A 148 -10.15 6.83 8.30
C THR A 148 -9.57 6.83 9.71
N ARG A 149 -9.47 5.65 10.33
CA ARG A 149 -8.89 5.48 11.66
C ARG A 149 -7.44 5.93 11.69
N MET A 150 -6.67 5.55 10.67
CA MET A 150 -5.26 5.93 10.56
C MET A 150 -5.11 7.44 10.39
N VAL A 151 -5.90 8.06 9.50
CA VAL A 151 -5.90 9.52 9.31
C VAL A 151 -6.22 10.24 10.61
N ILE A 152 -7.24 9.80 11.36
CA ILE A 152 -7.57 10.41 12.66
C ILE A 152 -6.41 10.29 13.66
N LEU A 153 -5.79 9.10 13.79
CA LEU A 153 -4.66 8.91 14.72
C LEU A 153 -3.45 9.75 14.33
N VAL A 154 -3.14 9.80 13.04
CA VAL A 154 -1.99 10.54 12.50
C VAL A 154 -2.24 12.03 12.66
N SER A 155 -3.44 12.52 12.34
CA SER A 155 -3.81 13.93 12.55
C SER A 155 -3.80 14.32 14.03
N LEU A 156 -4.28 13.44 14.93
CA LEU A 156 -4.20 13.68 16.38
C LEU A 156 -2.75 13.74 16.86
N GLY A 157 -1.90 12.81 16.40
CA GLY A 157 -0.47 12.80 16.71
C GLY A 157 0.27 14.02 16.17
N MET A 158 -0.01 14.43 14.93
CA MET A 158 0.51 15.65 14.30
C MET A 158 0.06 16.90 15.05
N GLY A 159 -1.22 16.97 15.45
CA GLY A 159 -1.75 18.07 16.24
C GLY A 159 -1.12 18.15 17.64
N PHE A 160 -0.90 17.00 18.29
CA PHE A 160 -0.21 16.94 19.57
C PHE A 160 1.27 17.35 19.45
N GLN A 161 1.96 16.91 18.40
CA GLN A 161 3.33 17.35 18.11
C GLN A 161 3.39 18.86 17.91
N LEU A 162 2.54 19.42 17.06
CA LEU A 162 2.50 20.87 16.80
C LEU A 162 2.19 21.65 18.09
N PHE A 163 1.25 21.15 18.89
CA PHE A 163 0.95 21.73 20.20
C PHE A 163 2.19 21.74 21.11
N LEU A 164 2.94 20.64 21.20
CA LEU A 164 4.17 20.60 21.99
C LEU A 164 5.23 21.57 21.46
N THR A 165 5.42 21.65 20.13
CA THR A 165 6.35 22.60 19.51
C THR A 165 5.98 24.05 19.83
N VAL A 166 4.71 24.42 19.67
CA VAL A 166 4.20 25.75 20.00
C VAL A 166 4.36 26.03 21.50
N LEU A 167 4.01 25.07 22.35
CA LEU A 167 4.11 25.19 23.80
C LEU A 167 5.56 25.43 24.23
N MET A 168 6.50 24.63 23.75
CA MET A 168 7.93 24.78 24.06
C MET A 168 8.47 26.13 23.59
N TRP A 169 8.09 26.58 22.38
CA TRP A 169 8.46 27.89 21.89
C TRP A 169 7.94 29.02 22.79
N LEU A 170 6.66 28.97 23.18
CA LEU A 170 6.04 29.99 24.04
C LEU A 170 6.60 30.03 25.46
N ILE A 171 6.97 28.90 26.05
CA ILE A 171 7.43 28.86 27.46
C ILE A 171 8.92 29.17 27.61
N SER A 172 9.73 29.00 26.55
CA SER A 172 11.16 29.27 26.64
C SER A 172 11.46 30.75 26.41
N ARG A 173 12.21 31.33 27.34
CA ARG A 173 12.70 32.71 27.25
C ARG A 173 13.85 32.84 26.23
N LYS A 174 14.27 31.72 25.64
CA LYS A 174 15.25 31.67 24.55
C LYS A 174 14.80 32.44 23.30
N TRP A 175 13.51 32.46 23.01
CA TRP A 175 12.95 33.14 21.82
C TRP A 175 12.19 34.43 22.15
N HIS A 176 12.11 34.79 23.43
CA HIS A 176 11.30 35.90 23.92
C HIS A 176 12.09 36.75 24.92
N SER A 177 12.22 38.05 24.64
CA SER A 177 12.98 38.97 25.51
C SER A 177 12.27 39.33 26.82
N GLY A 178 10.95 39.15 26.90
CA GLY A 178 10.13 39.67 28.00
C GLY A 178 9.33 38.64 28.82
N TRP A 179 9.18 37.40 28.37
CA TRP A 179 8.45 36.36 29.12
C TRP A 179 9.05 34.97 28.88
N GLY A 180 8.73 34.03 29.78
CA GLY A 180 9.17 32.64 29.71
C GLY A 180 9.76 32.16 31.03
N ILE A 181 10.15 30.89 31.06
CA ILE A 181 10.75 30.23 32.22
C ILE A 181 12.14 30.82 32.48
N ALA A 182 12.37 31.30 33.69
CA ALA A 182 13.68 31.80 34.11
C ALA A 182 14.72 30.66 34.12
N GLY A 183 15.93 30.94 33.64
CA GLY A 183 17.00 29.96 33.43
C GLY A 183 17.10 29.42 31.99
N THR A 184 16.24 29.88 31.08
CA THR A 184 16.31 29.57 29.63
C THR A 184 16.80 30.74 28.78
N GLU A 185 17.18 31.84 29.43
CA GLU A 185 17.70 33.02 28.75
C GLU A 185 18.99 32.74 28.01
N VAL A 186 19.16 33.41 26.88
CA VAL A 186 20.40 33.40 26.10
C VAL A 186 20.98 34.81 26.11
N TYR A 187 22.27 34.91 26.37
CA TYR A 187 23.00 36.18 26.47
C TYR A 187 24.12 36.24 25.44
N GLY A 188 24.63 37.45 25.16
CA GLY A 188 25.72 37.68 24.22
C GLY A 188 25.28 38.44 22.96
N THR A 189 26.12 38.40 21.94
CA THR A 189 25.89 38.98 20.61
C THR A 189 24.79 38.25 19.84
N GLU A 190 24.24 38.84 18.76
CA GLU A 190 23.18 38.22 17.94
C GLU A 190 23.56 36.80 17.47
N MET A 191 24.83 36.58 17.11
CA MET A 191 25.31 35.29 16.62
C MET A 191 25.57 34.28 17.74
N GLU A 192 26.06 34.71 18.90
CA GLU A 192 26.15 33.85 20.08
C GLU A 192 24.77 33.39 20.54
N GLN A 193 23.80 34.32 20.52
CA GLN A 193 22.43 33.98 20.85
C GLN A 193 21.84 32.94 19.88
N LYS A 194 22.02 33.15 18.57
CA LYS A 194 21.62 32.17 17.54
C LYS A 194 22.29 30.82 17.71
N MET A 195 23.58 30.80 18.04
CA MET A 195 24.34 29.57 18.28
C MET A 195 23.74 28.75 19.43
N GLU A 196 23.42 29.41 20.53
CA GLU A 196 22.80 28.78 21.70
C GLU A 196 21.34 28.39 21.46
N MET A 197 20.60 29.11 20.61
CA MET A 197 19.21 28.78 20.22
C MET A 197 19.07 27.38 19.60
N GLY A 198 20.07 26.93 18.85
CA GLY A 198 20.11 25.61 18.22
C GLY A 198 20.30 24.42 19.17
N ARG A 199 20.39 24.64 20.49
CA ARG A 199 20.56 23.60 21.51
C ARG A 199 19.59 23.78 22.67
N GLY A 200 19.44 22.77 23.53
CA GLY A 200 18.71 22.90 24.80
C GLY A 200 17.63 21.85 25.02
N TRP A 201 16.97 21.92 26.17
CA TRP A 201 15.93 20.96 26.58
C TRP A 201 14.63 21.16 25.79
N GLU A 202 14.42 22.32 25.18
CA GLU A 202 13.25 22.67 24.38
C GLU A 202 13.09 21.76 23.14
N TRP A 203 14.18 21.11 22.73
CA TRP A 203 14.26 20.17 21.62
C TRP A 203 13.82 18.75 22.00
N TRP A 204 13.65 18.48 23.30
CA TRP A 204 13.34 17.14 23.82
C TRP A 204 12.11 16.49 23.18
N PRO A 205 10.97 17.18 22.96
CA PRO A 205 9.80 16.55 22.33
C PRO A 205 10.11 15.98 20.94
N GLY A 206 10.88 16.71 20.12
CA GLY A 206 11.29 16.26 18.80
C GLY A 206 12.24 15.05 18.86
N ILE A 207 13.26 15.13 19.72
CA ILE A 207 14.24 14.04 19.93
C ILE A 207 13.54 12.77 20.42
N PHE A 208 12.69 12.90 21.43
CA PHE A 208 11.96 11.78 22.02
C PHE A 208 11.12 11.06 20.97
N TRP A 209 10.34 11.81 20.17
CA TRP A 209 9.52 11.16 19.15
C TRP A 209 10.34 10.52 18.04
N GLN A 210 11.38 11.18 17.54
CA GLN A 210 12.28 10.56 16.57
C GLN A 210 12.87 9.24 17.07
N PHE A 211 13.29 9.20 18.34
CA PHE A 211 13.83 7.99 18.94
C PHE A 211 12.77 6.88 19.02
N VAL A 212 11.56 7.17 19.48
CA VAL A 212 10.47 6.19 19.52
C VAL A 212 10.17 5.64 18.12
N TRP A 213 10.11 6.51 17.11
CA TRP A 213 9.84 6.06 15.74
C TRP A 213 10.95 5.16 15.21
N ALA A 214 12.21 5.59 15.32
CA ALA A 214 13.36 4.85 14.78
C ALA A 214 13.67 3.57 15.56
N TRP A 215 13.57 3.59 16.90
CA TRP A 215 14.09 2.51 17.75
C TRP A 215 13.03 1.64 18.41
N ILE A 216 11.75 2.01 18.35
CA ILE A 216 10.64 1.17 18.85
C ILE A 216 9.74 0.76 17.69
N VAL A 217 9.22 1.74 16.94
CA VAL A 217 8.25 1.47 15.87
C VAL A 217 8.92 0.79 14.68
N ALA A 218 10.06 1.28 14.21
CA ALA A 218 10.72 0.69 13.05
C ALA A 218 11.10 -0.79 13.26
N PRO A 219 11.71 -1.22 14.39
CA PRO A 219 11.92 -2.64 14.69
C PRO A 219 10.63 -3.47 14.73
N CYS A 220 9.55 -2.92 15.28
CA CYS A 220 8.24 -3.57 15.29
C CYS A 220 7.69 -3.78 13.87
N VAL A 221 7.87 -2.80 12.97
CA VAL A 221 7.49 -2.89 11.55
C VAL A 221 8.38 -3.89 10.81
N LEU A 222 9.69 -3.89 11.05
CA LEU A 222 10.62 -4.88 10.50
C LEU A 222 10.21 -6.30 10.91
N TRP A 223 9.86 -6.50 12.19
CA TRP A 223 9.41 -7.80 12.68
C TRP A 223 8.09 -8.25 12.04
N LYS A 224 7.11 -7.35 11.91
CA LYS A 224 5.81 -7.67 11.29
C LYS A 224 5.91 -7.94 9.79
N SER A 225 6.84 -7.28 9.09
CA SER A 225 7.01 -7.40 7.63
C SER A 225 7.89 -8.58 7.20
N ARG A 226 8.59 -9.26 8.12
CA ARG A 226 9.60 -10.29 7.80
C ARG A 226 9.08 -11.44 6.93
N ASN A 227 7.82 -11.84 7.10
CA ASN A 227 7.20 -12.99 6.43
C ASN A 227 6.24 -12.60 5.30
N ILE A 228 6.23 -11.35 4.86
CA ILE A 228 5.42 -10.89 3.74
C ILE A 228 6.30 -10.90 2.49
N ASN A 229 5.91 -11.57 1.41
CA ASN A 229 6.71 -11.61 0.18
C ASN A 229 5.92 -11.02 -0.98
N ASP A 230 5.84 -9.69 -1.01
CA ASP A 230 5.08 -8.98 -2.04
C ASP A 230 5.85 -8.88 -3.37
N THR A 231 5.10 -8.76 -4.47
CA THR A 231 5.65 -8.57 -5.82
C THR A 231 5.79 -7.10 -6.23
N HIS A 232 5.45 -6.17 -5.33
CA HIS A 232 5.36 -4.74 -5.63
C HIS A 232 6.54 -3.96 -5.05
N GLY A 233 7.52 -4.60 -4.42
CA GLY A 233 8.65 -3.94 -3.75
C GLY A 233 8.27 -3.17 -2.47
N TRP A 234 7.05 -3.29 -1.97
CA TRP A 234 6.56 -2.49 -0.83
C TRP A 234 7.22 -2.91 0.48
N ARG A 235 7.47 -4.21 0.68
CA ARG A 235 8.31 -4.67 1.80
C ARG A 235 9.72 -4.12 1.72
N MET A 236 10.33 -4.14 0.54
CA MET A 236 11.71 -3.66 0.36
C MET A 236 11.80 -2.18 0.72
N GLN A 237 10.86 -1.37 0.22
CA GLN A 237 10.71 0.04 0.61
C GLN A 237 10.60 0.19 2.12
N THR A 238 9.69 -0.56 2.76
CA THR A 238 9.43 -0.45 4.20
C THR A 238 10.65 -0.81 5.03
N ILE A 239 11.32 -1.92 4.71
CA ILE A 239 12.54 -2.38 5.40
C ILE A 239 13.68 -1.40 5.18
N GLY A 240 13.91 -0.98 3.92
CA GLY A 240 14.99 -0.06 3.59
C GLY A 240 14.84 1.29 4.28
N CYS A 241 13.64 1.85 4.32
CA CYS A 241 13.38 3.12 5.02
C CYS A 241 13.53 2.98 6.54
N ALA A 242 13.07 1.86 7.12
CA ALA A 242 13.23 1.59 8.54
C ALA A 242 14.72 1.49 8.94
N VAL A 243 15.52 0.79 8.15
CA VAL A 243 16.97 0.65 8.38
C VAL A 243 17.70 1.97 8.17
N ALA A 244 17.35 2.71 7.10
CA ALA A 244 17.95 4.01 6.80
C ALA A 244 17.76 5.00 7.95
N GLY A 245 16.59 5.02 8.60
CA GLY A 245 16.29 5.94 9.71
C GLY A 245 17.03 5.66 11.02
N LEU A 246 17.60 4.45 11.23
CA LEU A 246 18.19 4.06 12.53
C LEU A 246 19.36 4.96 12.95
N HIS A 247 20.18 5.40 12.00
CA HIS A 247 21.37 6.20 12.27
C HIS A 247 21.10 7.69 12.44
N ALA A 248 19.96 8.20 11.95
CA ALA A 248 19.66 9.63 11.87
C ALA A 248 19.83 10.36 13.21
N THR A 249 19.03 9.96 14.21
CA THR A 249 19.02 10.61 15.53
C THR A 249 20.33 10.40 16.29
N PRO A 250 20.92 9.20 16.37
CA PRO A 250 22.23 9.01 17.01
C PRO A 250 23.33 9.87 16.39
N MET A 251 23.44 9.90 15.06
CA MET A 251 24.50 10.65 14.37
C MET A 251 24.31 12.15 14.48
N TRP A 252 23.07 12.64 14.41
CA TRP A 252 22.75 14.05 14.66
C TRP A 252 23.15 14.48 16.08
N LEU A 253 22.80 13.69 17.11
CA LEU A 253 23.18 13.99 18.50
C LEU A 253 24.71 13.92 18.71
N ILE A 254 25.39 12.94 18.09
CA ILE A 254 26.85 12.85 18.13
C ILE A 254 27.47 14.11 17.51
N ALA A 255 26.98 14.53 16.34
CA ALA A 255 27.45 15.74 15.68
C ALA A 255 27.19 17.01 16.50
N LEU A 256 26.09 17.06 17.25
CA LEU A 256 25.73 18.21 18.09
C LEU A 256 26.49 18.30 19.41
N TYR A 257 26.86 17.18 20.04
CA TYR A 257 27.36 17.15 21.42
C TYR A 257 28.80 16.63 21.57
N VAL A 258 29.37 15.93 20.58
CA VAL A 258 30.73 15.40 20.66
C VAL A 258 31.72 16.39 20.02
N PRO A 259 32.65 17.00 20.79
CA PRO A 259 33.57 18.02 20.27
C PRO A 259 34.45 17.54 19.10
N ALA A 260 34.77 16.24 19.05
CA ALA A 260 35.53 15.65 17.95
C ALA A 260 34.85 15.76 16.57
N MET A 261 33.55 16.06 16.53
CA MET A 261 32.80 16.29 15.29
C MET A 261 32.92 17.72 14.75
N GLU A 262 33.49 18.67 15.50
CA GLU A 262 33.65 20.05 15.05
C GLU A 262 34.36 20.21 13.70
N PRO A 263 35.45 19.48 13.38
CA PRO A 263 36.10 19.57 12.07
C PRO A 263 35.18 19.14 10.92
N VAL A 264 34.29 18.16 11.18
CA VAL A 264 33.30 17.67 10.21
C VAL A 264 32.18 18.70 10.04
N ASN A 265 31.71 19.27 11.15
CA ASN A 265 30.62 20.25 11.18
C ASN A 265 30.89 21.54 10.39
N LYS A 266 32.15 21.83 10.07
CA LYS A 266 32.54 22.93 9.18
C LYS A 266 32.07 22.74 7.73
N TYR A 267 31.92 21.50 7.30
CA TYR A 267 31.55 21.14 5.93
C TYR A 267 30.20 20.43 5.87
N PHE A 268 29.86 19.70 6.93
CA PHE A 268 28.69 18.86 7.03
C PHE A 268 27.93 19.13 8.33
N LEU A 269 26.83 19.88 8.23
CA LEU A 269 26.04 20.33 9.37
C LEU A 269 25.44 19.15 10.15
N PRO A 270 25.30 19.26 11.48
CA PRO A 270 24.69 18.21 12.30
C PRO A 270 23.35 17.65 11.78
N PRO A 271 22.34 18.46 11.37
CA PRO A 271 21.08 17.94 10.83
C PRO A 271 21.21 17.25 9.46
N GLN A 272 22.34 17.38 8.75
CA GLN A 272 22.53 16.67 7.48
C GLN A 272 22.64 15.14 7.66
N TRP A 273 22.96 14.65 8.85
CA TRP A 273 22.87 13.21 9.16
C TRP A 273 21.43 12.67 9.04
N ILE A 274 20.44 13.49 9.39
CA ILE A 274 19.02 13.17 9.17
C ILE A 274 18.71 13.22 7.67
N CYS A 275 19.28 14.18 6.95
CA CYS A 275 19.09 14.33 5.50
C CYS A 275 19.58 13.11 4.69
N ILE A 276 20.63 12.41 5.13
CA ILE A 276 21.05 11.14 4.51
C ILE A 276 19.91 10.12 4.57
N SER A 277 19.23 10.02 5.71
CA SER A 277 18.09 9.12 5.88
C SER A 277 16.90 9.52 5.01
N ILE A 278 16.63 10.83 4.91
CA ILE A 278 15.58 11.37 4.04
C ILE A 278 15.88 11.07 2.57
N LEU A 279 17.12 11.25 2.12
CA LEU A 279 17.51 10.96 0.75
C LEU A 279 17.28 9.49 0.39
N VAL A 280 17.64 8.55 1.29
CA VAL A 280 17.36 7.12 1.08
C VAL A 280 15.85 6.84 1.09
N LEU A 281 15.10 7.49 1.98
CA LEU A 281 13.64 7.37 2.01
C LEU A 281 13.03 7.87 0.71
N GLU A 282 13.41 9.03 0.20
CA GLU A 282 12.97 9.59 -1.07
C GLU A 282 13.27 8.62 -2.22
N ILE A 283 14.47 8.01 -2.24
CA ILE A 283 14.81 6.99 -3.24
C ILE A 283 13.86 5.81 -3.21
N LEU A 284 13.65 5.24 -2.02
CA LEU A 284 12.84 4.04 -1.85
C LEU A 284 11.33 4.31 -1.99
N THR A 285 10.88 5.53 -1.72
CA THR A 285 9.46 5.89 -1.77
C THR A 285 9.00 6.43 -3.11
N VAL A 286 9.93 7.00 -3.90
CA VAL A 286 9.62 7.57 -5.21
C VAL A 286 10.19 6.70 -6.34
N PHE A 287 11.50 6.49 -6.38
CA PHE A 287 12.14 5.82 -7.53
C PHE A 287 11.88 4.32 -7.57
N LEU A 288 11.79 3.64 -6.41
CA LEU A 288 11.43 2.22 -6.39
C LEU A 288 10.04 1.97 -7.01
N PRO A 289 8.94 2.64 -6.60
CA PRO A 289 7.66 2.49 -7.30
C PRO A 289 7.69 2.94 -8.76
N CYS A 290 8.50 3.94 -9.15
CA CYS A 290 8.66 4.30 -10.57
C CYS A 290 9.18 3.11 -11.38
N TRP A 291 10.23 2.46 -10.85
CA TRP A 291 10.83 1.28 -11.44
C TRP A 291 9.85 0.10 -11.50
N GLU A 292 9.10 -0.15 -10.43
CA GLU A 292 8.08 -1.22 -10.40
C GLU A 292 6.98 -1.00 -11.43
N VAL A 293 6.53 0.25 -11.63
CA VAL A 293 5.56 0.58 -12.67
C VAL A 293 6.11 0.30 -14.06
N LEU A 294 7.37 0.67 -14.33
CA LEU A 294 8.03 0.40 -15.61
C LEU A 294 8.19 -1.11 -15.86
N GLN A 295 8.59 -1.87 -14.85
CA GLN A 295 8.69 -3.33 -14.98
C GLN A 295 7.33 -3.96 -15.24
N ALA A 296 6.30 -3.53 -14.52
CA ALA A 296 4.95 -4.06 -14.70
C ALA A 296 4.36 -3.73 -16.07
N SER A 297 4.58 -2.51 -16.58
CA SER A 297 4.15 -2.15 -17.93
C SER A 297 4.87 -2.96 -18.99
N THR A 298 6.18 -3.18 -18.82
CA THR A 298 6.99 -3.99 -19.74
C THR A 298 6.50 -5.44 -19.74
N LEU A 299 6.33 -6.04 -18.56
CA LEU A 299 5.84 -7.42 -18.44
C LEU A 299 4.44 -7.59 -19.05
N ARG A 300 3.55 -6.61 -18.83
CA ARG A 300 2.21 -6.63 -19.42
C ARG A 300 2.28 -6.54 -20.95
N GLN A 301 3.15 -5.69 -21.49
CA GLN A 301 3.34 -5.56 -22.93
C GLN A 301 3.89 -6.85 -23.54
N GLU A 302 4.94 -7.44 -22.94
CA GLU A 302 5.50 -8.74 -23.36
C GLU A 302 4.44 -9.85 -23.34
N THR A 303 3.55 -9.84 -22.33
CA THR A 303 2.44 -10.79 -22.23
C THR A 303 1.44 -10.60 -23.37
N LEU A 304 1.03 -9.36 -23.64
CA LEU A 304 0.10 -9.06 -24.73
C LEU A 304 0.70 -9.41 -26.10
N ASP A 305 1.99 -9.14 -26.31
CA ASP A 305 2.70 -9.51 -27.53
C ASP A 305 2.77 -11.03 -27.68
N SER A 306 3.00 -11.77 -26.59
CA SER A 306 3.00 -13.25 -26.58
C SER A 306 1.62 -13.82 -26.90
N ILE A 307 0.55 -13.24 -26.34
CA ILE A 307 -0.84 -13.62 -26.64
C ILE A 307 -1.13 -13.37 -28.13
N ALA A 308 -0.82 -12.18 -28.65
CA ALA A 308 -1.08 -11.83 -30.03
C ALA A 308 -0.29 -12.69 -31.03
N GLN A 309 0.96 -13.05 -30.70
CA GLN A 309 1.76 -13.97 -31.50
C GLN A 309 1.15 -15.38 -31.54
N TRP A 310 0.71 -15.87 -30.39
CA TRP A 310 0.03 -17.17 -30.29
C TRP A 310 -1.28 -17.19 -31.10
N GLU A 311 -2.11 -16.14 -30.98
CA GLU A 311 -3.36 -16.01 -31.74
C GLU A 311 -3.11 -16.03 -33.26
N ARG A 312 -2.14 -15.25 -33.75
CA ARG A 312 -1.74 -15.23 -35.18
C ARG A 312 -1.24 -16.59 -35.66
N LYS A 313 -0.44 -17.29 -34.85
CA LYS A 313 0.07 -18.62 -35.20
C LYS A 313 -1.08 -19.61 -35.33
N ASN A 314 -2.06 -19.53 -34.44
CA ASN A 314 -3.23 -20.40 -34.42
C ASN A 314 -4.20 -20.13 -35.58
N GLU A 315 -4.35 -18.87 -36.02
CA GLU A 315 -5.11 -18.51 -37.22
C GLU A 315 -4.45 -19.07 -38.50
N ASN A 316 -3.12 -18.99 -38.61
CA ASN A 316 -2.38 -19.45 -39.80
C ASN A 316 -2.24 -20.97 -39.91
N THR A 317 -2.44 -21.74 -38.83
CA THR A 317 -2.25 -23.21 -38.82
C THR A 317 -3.54 -24.02 -38.96
N GLY A 318 -4.65 -23.40 -39.37
CA GLY A 318 -5.86 -24.05 -39.90
C GLY A 318 -6.24 -25.38 -39.24
N SER A 319 -6.98 -25.32 -38.12
CA SER A 319 -7.75 -26.45 -37.55
C SER A 319 -7.10 -27.85 -37.61
N SER A 320 -5.80 -27.97 -37.34
CA SER A 320 -5.14 -29.27 -37.21
C SER A 320 -4.69 -29.48 -35.76
N ALA A 321 -5.43 -30.35 -35.06
CA ALA A 321 -5.17 -30.91 -33.72
C ALA A 321 -4.64 -29.94 -32.63
N LYS A 322 -5.60 -29.36 -31.89
CA LYS A 322 -5.48 -28.67 -30.59
C LYS A 322 -4.18 -28.93 -29.81
N SER A 323 -3.29 -27.93 -29.74
CA SER A 323 -2.09 -27.88 -28.88
C SER A 323 -2.38 -27.72 -27.37
N VAL A 324 -3.64 -27.85 -26.96
CA VAL A 324 -4.11 -27.79 -25.56
C VAL A 324 -3.39 -28.81 -24.67
N ASN A 325 -3.02 -29.97 -25.23
CA ASN A 325 -2.26 -31.02 -24.53
C ASN A 325 -0.85 -30.56 -24.11
N THR A 326 -0.21 -29.69 -24.90
CA THR A 326 1.12 -29.16 -24.59
C THR A 326 1.03 -28.10 -23.49
N ALA A 327 0.03 -27.21 -23.57
CA ALA A 327 -0.20 -26.19 -22.54
C ALA A 327 -0.57 -26.82 -21.19
N SER A 328 -1.51 -27.78 -21.16
CA SER A 328 -1.91 -28.47 -19.91
C SER A 328 -0.76 -29.23 -19.26
N THR A 329 0.05 -29.95 -20.05
CA THR A 329 1.24 -30.66 -19.54
C THR A 329 2.28 -29.69 -18.97
N ALA A 330 2.51 -28.55 -19.65
CA ALA A 330 3.46 -27.54 -19.20
C ALA A 330 2.98 -26.83 -17.92
N ILE A 331 1.68 -26.58 -17.80
CA ILE A 331 1.04 -26.04 -16.59
C ILE A 331 1.10 -27.06 -15.45
N ASP A 332 0.81 -28.33 -15.69
CA ASP A 332 0.90 -29.37 -14.66
C ASP A 332 2.34 -29.50 -14.13
N SER A 333 3.36 -29.36 -14.99
CA SER A 333 4.76 -29.26 -14.56
C SER A 333 5.04 -27.99 -13.73
N LEU A 334 4.50 -26.84 -14.15
CA LEU A 334 4.60 -25.57 -13.41
C LEU A 334 3.92 -25.63 -12.04
N MET A 335 2.78 -26.33 -11.93
CA MET A 335 1.95 -26.46 -10.73
C MET A 335 2.46 -27.55 -9.77
N SER A 336 3.03 -28.64 -10.28
CA SER A 336 3.65 -29.68 -9.46
C SER A 336 5.08 -29.34 -9.01
N GLY A 337 5.72 -28.35 -9.64
CA GLY A 337 7.12 -27.98 -9.38
C GLY A 337 8.12 -29.05 -9.83
N ARG A 338 7.67 -30.08 -10.56
CA ARG A 338 8.50 -31.19 -11.03
C ARG A 338 8.92 -30.93 -12.47
N LYS A 339 10.22 -30.81 -12.71
CA LYS A 339 10.77 -30.72 -14.07
C LYS A 339 10.49 -32.05 -14.77
N SER A 340 9.81 -32.02 -15.93
CA SER A 340 9.66 -33.23 -16.75
C SER A 340 11.03 -33.77 -17.12
N THR A 341 11.23 -35.08 -17.01
CA THR A 341 12.48 -35.80 -17.33
C THR A 341 12.84 -35.78 -18.82
N VAL A 342 11.99 -35.20 -19.67
CA VAL A 342 12.26 -34.94 -21.08
C VAL A 342 12.92 -33.56 -21.19
N GLY A 343 14.15 -33.56 -21.71
CA GLY A 343 15.05 -32.41 -21.74
C GLY A 343 14.38 -31.09 -22.16
N SER A 344 14.48 -30.09 -21.28
CA SER A 344 14.07 -28.71 -21.54
C SER A 344 14.98 -28.12 -22.61
N VAL A 345 14.58 -28.25 -23.88
CA VAL A 345 14.86 -27.21 -24.86
C VAL A 345 14.16 -25.96 -24.33
N LYS A 346 14.91 -24.89 -24.19
CA LYS A 346 14.42 -23.54 -23.91
C LYS A 346 13.65 -23.06 -25.15
N SER A 347 12.52 -23.69 -25.48
CA SER A 347 11.73 -23.32 -26.65
C SER A 347 10.81 -22.17 -26.27
N THR A 348 10.92 -21.07 -27.00
CA THR A 348 10.02 -19.90 -26.98
C THR A 348 8.54 -20.34 -27.05
N ASP A 349 8.26 -21.42 -27.78
CA ASP A 349 6.94 -22.07 -27.89
C ASP A 349 6.31 -22.49 -26.55
N SER A 350 7.13 -22.84 -25.54
CA SER A 350 6.64 -23.21 -24.20
C SER A 350 6.28 -22.01 -23.33
N GLN A 351 6.80 -20.82 -23.66
CA GLN A 351 6.42 -19.58 -22.95
C GLN A 351 5.11 -19.03 -23.50
N GLU A 352 4.96 -19.04 -24.83
CA GLU A 352 3.75 -18.59 -25.52
C GLU A 352 2.52 -19.42 -25.11
N SER A 353 2.64 -20.75 -25.06
CA SER A 353 1.51 -21.63 -24.69
C SER A 353 1.02 -21.48 -23.25
N ILE A 354 1.88 -21.06 -22.31
CA ILE A 354 1.51 -20.90 -20.89
C ILE A 354 0.84 -19.54 -20.62
N LEU A 355 1.12 -18.50 -21.41
CA LEU A 355 0.54 -17.15 -21.22
C LEU A 355 -0.79 -16.96 -21.98
N THR A 356 -1.59 -18.03 -22.12
CA THR A 356 -2.86 -18.03 -22.87
C THR A 356 -4.08 -18.00 -21.95
N MET A 357 -5.22 -17.55 -22.46
CA MET A 357 -6.50 -17.62 -21.73
C MET A 357 -6.86 -19.06 -21.36
N SER A 358 -6.66 -20.01 -22.28
CA SER A 358 -6.92 -21.43 -22.03
C SER A 358 -6.08 -22.00 -20.88
N ALA A 359 -4.83 -21.53 -20.72
CA ALA A 359 -3.97 -21.95 -19.63
C ALA A 359 -4.49 -21.46 -18.27
N LEU A 360 -4.96 -20.21 -18.22
CA LEU A 360 -5.55 -19.64 -17.02
C LEU A 360 -6.85 -20.37 -16.63
N GLU A 361 -7.75 -20.61 -17.59
CA GLU A 361 -9.01 -21.31 -17.35
C GLU A 361 -8.77 -22.75 -16.85
N TYR A 362 -7.80 -23.46 -17.43
CA TYR A 362 -7.42 -24.80 -16.95
C TYR A 362 -7.00 -24.80 -15.47
N VAL A 363 -6.24 -23.79 -15.02
CA VAL A 363 -5.87 -23.65 -13.60
C VAL A 363 -7.07 -23.34 -12.73
N LEU A 364 -7.93 -22.40 -13.16
CA LEU A 364 -9.13 -22.00 -12.43
C LEU A 364 -10.10 -23.17 -12.23
N GLU A 365 -10.27 -24.02 -13.24
CA GLU A 365 -11.18 -25.17 -13.19
C GLU A 365 -10.62 -26.33 -12.36
N ARG A 366 -9.31 -26.59 -12.44
CA ARG A 366 -8.72 -27.82 -11.88
C ARG A 366 -8.13 -27.65 -10.49
N ASN A 367 -7.38 -26.57 -10.26
CA ASN A 367 -6.78 -26.28 -8.96
C ASN A 367 -6.42 -24.78 -8.83
N PRO A 368 -7.38 -23.93 -8.44
CA PRO A 368 -7.14 -22.49 -8.29
C PRO A 368 -6.29 -22.15 -7.06
N THR A 369 -6.11 -23.07 -6.11
CA THR A 369 -5.50 -22.78 -4.80
C THR A 369 -4.12 -22.14 -4.87
N PRO A 370 -3.14 -22.63 -5.67
CA PRO A 370 -1.83 -21.99 -5.73
C PRO A 370 -1.87 -20.58 -6.34
N LEU A 371 -2.79 -20.35 -7.29
CA LEU A 371 -3.01 -19.03 -7.87
C LEU A 371 -3.68 -18.08 -6.87
N GLN A 372 -4.65 -18.58 -6.08
CA GLN A 372 -5.29 -17.86 -4.97
C GLN A 372 -4.27 -17.50 -3.87
N GLU A 373 -3.39 -18.43 -3.51
CA GLU A 373 -2.33 -18.20 -2.52
C GLU A 373 -1.39 -17.10 -2.98
N PHE A 374 -0.94 -17.18 -4.23
CA PHE A 374 -0.08 -16.17 -4.83
C PHE A 374 -0.77 -14.79 -4.91
N SER A 375 -2.00 -14.75 -5.42
CA SER A 375 -2.74 -13.50 -5.57
C SER A 375 -3.01 -12.84 -4.21
N SER A 376 -3.33 -13.62 -3.18
CA SER A 376 -3.64 -13.11 -1.85
C SER A 376 -2.39 -12.69 -1.05
N LEU A 377 -1.33 -13.50 -1.08
CA LEU A 377 -0.16 -13.30 -0.22
C LEU A 377 0.93 -12.43 -0.83
N ARG A 378 0.96 -12.31 -2.16
CA ARG A 378 2.09 -11.72 -2.89
C ARG A 378 1.70 -10.62 -3.86
N ASP A 379 0.67 -10.84 -4.67
CA ASP A 379 0.19 -9.84 -5.64
C ASP A 379 -0.88 -8.90 -5.06
N PHE A 380 -1.46 -9.22 -3.91
CA PHE A 380 -2.56 -8.49 -3.27
C PHE A 380 -3.75 -8.23 -4.21
N SER A 381 -4.09 -9.25 -4.98
CA SER A 381 -5.17 -9.29 -5.98
C SER A 381 -6.10 -10.50 -5.76
N GLY A 382 -6.15 -11.00 -4.52
CA GLY A 382 -6.86 -12.20 -4.11
C GLY A 382 -8.36 -12.15 -4.40
N GLU A 383 -8.94 -10.95 -4.37
CA GLU A 383 -10.35 -10.70 -4.66
C GLU A 383 -10.75 -11.14 -6.07
N ASN A 384 -9.85 -11.04 -7.06
CA ASN A 384 -10.16 -11.43 -8.43
C ASN A 384 -10.30 -12.94 -8.57
N ILE A 385 -9.39 -13.71 -7.97
CA ILE A 385 -9.44 -15.18 -8.03
C ILE A 385 -10.58 -15.71 -7.15
N ALA A 386 -10.84 -15.08 -6.00
CA ALA A 386 -11.94 -15.42 -5.11
C ALA A 386 -13.31 -15.14 -5.76
N PHE A 387 -13.43 -14.04 -6.51
CA PHE A 387 -14.62 -13.75 -7.32
C PHE A 387 -14.83 -14.82 -8.41
N LEU A 388 -13.81 -15.11 -9.21
CA LEU A 388 -13.91 -16.10 -10.30
C LEU A 388 -14.29 -17.50 -9.78
N THR A 389 -13.69 -17.94 -8.68
CA THR A 389 -14.02 -19.22 -8.04
C THR A 389 -15.41 -19.22 -7.43
N SER A 390 -15.89 -18.09 -6.90
CA SER A 390 -17.25 -17.98 -6.34
C SER A 390 -18.32 -17.96 -7.43
N VAL A 391 -18.06 -17.30 -8.55
CA VAL A 391 -18.95 -17.32 -9.73
C VAL A 391 -19.00 -18.73 -10.33
N ALA A 392 -17.87 -19.43 -10.45
CA ALA A 392 -17.84 -20.81 -10.92
C ALA A 392 -18.63 -21.77 -10.00
N GLU A 393 -18.49 -21.62 -8.68
CA GLU A 393 -19.29 -22.38 -7.71
C GLU A 393 -20.78 -22.04 -7.80
N TRP A 394 -21.13 -20.76 -7.90
CA TRP A 394 -22.51 -20.32 -8.08
C TRP A 394 -23.13 -20.95 -9.34
N LYS A 395 -22.41 -20.94 -10.48
CA LYS A 395 -22.85 -21.56 -11.73
C LYS A 395 -22.99 -23.09 -11.63
N THR A 396 -22.12 -23.75 -10.87
CA THR A 396 -22.12 -25.23 -10.73
C THR A 396 -23.04 -25.76 -9.64
N SER A 397 -23.42 -24.94 -8.66
CA SER A 397 -24.36 -25.28 -7.58
C SER A 397 -25.79 -25.58 -8.04
N LEU A 398 -26.03 -25.61 -9.35
CA LEU A 398 -27.33 -25.85 -9.97
C LEU A 398 -27.74 -27.33 -9.91
N PRO A 399 -28.96 -27.65 -9.43
CA PRO A 399 -29.59 -28.94 -9.68
C PRO A 399 -29.92 -29.10 -11.17
N ARG A 400 -29.58 -30.25 -11.77
CA ARG A 400 -29.91 -30.59 -13.18
C ARG A 400 -31.39 -30.78 -13.56
N PRO A 401 -32.41 -30.91 -12.67
CA PRO A 401 -33.78 -31.09 -13.12
C PRO A 401 -34.52 -29.74 -13.26
N VAL A 402 -34.15 -28.97 -14.28
CA VAL A 402 -35.06 -28.05 -15.01
C VAL A 402 -35.23 -28.59 -16.43
N ARG A 403 -35.39 -29.91 -16.54
CA ARG A 403 -35.74 -30.61 -17.78
C ARG A 403 -37.11 -31.27 -17.75
N ASP A 404 -37.73 -31.39 -16.56
CA ASP A 404 -38.95 -32.20 -16.34
C ASP A 404 -40.20 -31.42 -15.89
N GLY A 405 -40.21 -30.08 -15.99
CA GLY A 405 -41.48 -29.32 -15.99
C GLY A 405 -42.29 -29.30 -14.67
N VAL A 406 -41.66 -29.32 -13.49
CA VAL A 406 -42.36 -29.12 -12.22
C VAL A 406 -42.57 -27.62 -11.94
N LYS A 407 -43.83 -27.18 -11.88
CA LYS A 407 -44.24 -25.80 -11.61
C LYS A 407 -44.56 -25.59 -10.11
N ASP A 408 -43.87 -24.65 -9.47
CA ASP A 408 -44.40 -23.34 -9.03
C ASP A 408 -43.91 -22.88 -7.64
N SER A 409 -43.69 -23.76 -6.66
CA SER A 409 -43.12 -23.36 -5.34
C SER A 409 -41.61 -23.65 -5.22
N THR A 410 -41.20 -24.86 -5.57
CA THR A 410 -39.80 -25.32 -5.50
C THR A 410 -38.88 -24.52 -6.42
N THR A 411 -39.36 -24.18 -7.62
CA THR A 411 -38.61 -23.35 -8.59
C THR A 411 -38.42 -21.93 -8.06
N ARG A 412 -39.41 -21.36 -7.37
CA ARG A 412 -39.30 -20.02 -6.74
C ARG A 412 -38.32 -20.02 -5.59
N GLU A 413 -38.30 -21.07 -4.77
CA GLU A 413 -37.33 -21.24 -3.70
C GLU A 413 -35.90 -21.39 -4.24
N LEU A 414 -35.70 -22.19 -5.30
CA LEU A 414 -34.41 -22.35 -5.96
C LEU A 414 -33.91 -21.04 -6.59
N ILE A 415 -34.77 -20.30 -7.29
CA ILE A 415 -34.41 -18.98 -7.85
C ILE A 415 -34.04 -18.00 -6.73
N ARG A 416 -34.76 -18.03 -5.60
CA ARG A 416 -34.43 -17.20 -4.44
C ARG A 416 -33.11 -17.59 -3.80
N GLU A 417 -32.80 -18.87 -3.68
CA GLU A 417 -31.50 -19.32 -3.17
C GLU A 417 -30.37 -18.89 -4.10
N ARG A 418 -30.57 -19.02 -5.42
CA ARG A 418 -29.63 -18.55 -6.44
C ARG A 418 -29.42 -17.05 -6.37
N PHE A 419 -30.49 -16.26 -6.23
CA PHE A 419 -30.41 -14.82 -6.06
C PHE A 419 -29.69 -14.44 -4.77
N ASN A 420 -29.95 -15.14 -3.66
CA ASN A 420 -29.26 -14.89 -2.40
C ASN A 420 -27.77 -15.19 -2.47
N SER A 421 -27.39 -16.28 -3.14
CA SER A 421 -25.98 -16.60 -3.39
C SER A 421 -25.32 -15.54 -4.29
N ALA A 422 -25.99 -15.10 -5.36
CA ALA A 422 -25.52 -14.01 -6.22
C ALA A 422 -25.41 -12.67 -5.46
N LEU A 423 -26.37 -12.35 -4.59
CA LEU A 423 -26.37 -11.15 -3.76
C LEU A 423 -25.17 -11.13 -2.79
N ARG A 424 -24.78 -12.29 -2.26
CA ARG A 424 -23.55 -12.41 -1.44
C ARG A 424 -22.30 -12.13 -2.27
N ILE A 425 -22.21 -12.67 -3.49
CA ILE A 425 -21.09 -12.38 -4.41
C ILE A 425 -21.03 -10.89 -4.73
N TYR A 426 -22.18 -10.26 -5.01
CA TYR A 426 -22.25 -8.82 -5.22
C TYR A 426 -21.74 -8.05 -3.99
N ALA A 427 -22.24 -8.36 -2.79
CA ALA A 427 -21.84 -7.66 -1.57
C ALA A 427 -20.36 -7.86 -1.22
N GLU A 428 -19.80 -9.05 -1.47
CA GLU A 428 -18.43 -9.39 -1.08
C GLU A 428 -17.38 -8.87 -2.08
N PHE A 429 -17.70 -8.84 -3.38
CA PHE A 429 -16.72 -8.57 -4.43
C PHE A 429 -17.03 -7.36 -5.30
N ILE A 430 -18.28 -6.92 -5.45
CA ILE A 430 -18.67 -5.88 -6.43
C ILE A 430 -19.07 -4.57 -5.74
N SER A 431 -19.87 -4.66 -4.68
CA SER A 431 -20.41 -3.50 -3.98
C SER A 431 -19.29 -2.62 -3.42
N ILE A 432 -19.22 -1.37 -3.87
CA ILE A 432 -18.25 -0.39 -3.38
C ILE A 432 -18.46 -0.10 -1.89
N LYS A 433 -19.70 -0.26 -1.40
CA LYS A 433 -20.08 0.03 -0.01
C LYS A 433 -19.79 -1.14 0.94
N ASP A 434 -19.79 -2.37 0.43
CA ASP A 434 -19.73 -3.58 1.26
C ASP A 434 -18.44 -4.37 1.09
N ALA A 435 -17.85 -4.39 -0.11
CA ALA A 435 -16.63 -5.13 -0.38
C ALA A 435 -15.40 -4.43 0.22
N ASP A 436 -14.53 -5.19 0.91
CA ASP A 436 -13.24 -4.66 1.38
C ASP A 436 -12.29 -4.34 0.21
N PHE A 437 -12.38 -5.13 -0.86
CA PHE A 437 -11.64 -4.96 -2.11
C PHE A 437 -12.60 -5.21 -3.28
N PRO A 438 -13.32 -4.17 -3.75
CA PRO A 438 -14.20 -4.32 -4.90
C PRO A 438 -13.37 -4.64 -6.15
N ILE A 439 -13.86 -5.58 -6.96
CA ILE A 439 -13.23 -5.95 -8.24
C ILE A 439 -13.28 -4.76 -9.21
N ASN A 440 -12.24 -4.62 -10.02
CA ASN A 440 -12.15 -3.52 -10.96
C ASN A 440 -13.00 -3.81 -12.21
N ILE A 441 -14.22 -3.25 -12.25
CA ILE A 441 -15.15 -3.34 -13.37
C ILE A 441 -15.48 -1.95 -13.94
N SER A 442 -15.97 -1.90 -15.17
CA SER A 442 -16.36 -0.64 -15.80
C SER A 442 -17.54 0.00 -15.06
N SER A 443 -17.65 1.34 -15.09
CA SER A 443 -18.76 2.06 -14.47
C SER A 443 -20.12 1.67 -15.06
N THR A 444 -20.16 1.31 -16.34
CA THR A 444 -21.36 0.79 -17.00
C THR A 444 -21.79 -0.55 -16.44
N GLU A 445 -20.84 -1.47 -16.23
CA GLU A 445 -21.11 -2.79 -15.67
C GLU A 445 -21.49 -2.71 -14.18
N LEU A 446 -20.81 -1.84 -13.43
CA LEU A 446 -21.14 -1.56 -12.04
C LEU A 446 -22.58 -1.08 -11.90
N LYS A 447 -22.99 -0.08 -12.68
CA LYS A 447 -24.38 0.43 -12.67
C LYS A 447 -25.40 -0.66 -13.00
N ARG A 448 -25.05 -1.58 -13.91
CA ARG A 448 -25.88 -2.75 -14.24
C ARG A 448 -26.02 -3.67 -13.02
N MET A 449 -24.94 -3.95 -12.31
CA MET A 449 -24.97 -4.75 -11.08
C MET A 449 -25.73 -4.06 -9.95
N GLU A 450 -25.55 -2.75 -9.78
CA GLU A 450 -26.27 -1.94 -8.79
C GLU A 450 -27.78 -1.96 -9.05
N ALA A 451 -28.21 -1.86 -10.31
CA ALA A 451 -29.62 -1.95 -10.68
C ALA A 451 -30.27 -3.30 -10.28
N VAL A 452 -29.49 -4.39 -10.28
CA VAL A 452 -29.98 -5.73 -9.93
C VAL A 452 -29.92 -5.99 -8.42
N PHE A 453 -28.86 -5.57 -7.74
CA PHE A 453 -28.58 -6.04 -6.38
C PHE A 453 -28.61 -4.95 -5.31
N GLU A 454 -28.45 -3.66 -5.64
CA GLU A 454 -28.23 -2.61 -4.63
C GLU A 454 -29.42 -2.44 -3.69
N ALA A 455 -30.65 -2.45 -4.20
CA ALA A 455 -31.85 -2.34 -3.36
C ALA A 455 -31.96 -3.52 -2.37
N SER A 456 -31.71 -4.74 -2.85
CA SER A 456 -31.69 -5.95 -2.03
C SER A 456 -30.53 -5.94 -1.03
N ALA A 457 -29.37 -5.41 -1.44
CA ALA A 457 -28.20 -5.25 -0.59
C ALA A 457 -28.46 -4.23 0.52
N ARG A 458 -29.07 -3.07 0.25
CA ARG A 458 -29.43 -2.10 1.30
C ARG A 458 -30.45 -2.67 2.28
N THR A 459 -31.41 -3.46 1.79
CA THR A 459 -32.39 -4.15 2.65
C THR A 459 -31.70 -5.13 3.61
N LEU A 460 -30.67 -5.84 3.14
CA LEU A 460 -30.01 -6.90 3.91
C LEU A 460 -28.80 -6.42 4.73
N TYR A 461 -28.05 -5.43 4.26
CA TYR A 461 -26.81 -4.95 4.87
C TYR A 461 -26.92 -3.54 5.47
N GLY A 462 -28.06 -2.86 5.26
CA GLY A 462 -28.32 -1.49 5.71
C GLY A 462 -27.68 -0.42 4.81
N ASP A 463 -28.13 0.83 5.00
CA ASP A 463 -27.57 1.97 4.28
C ASP A 463 -26.17 2.34 4.77
N LYS A 464 -25.30 2.65 3.80
CA LYS A 464 -23.91 3.07 4.00
C LYS A 464 -23.63 4.33 3.16
N VAL A 465 -22.69 5.15 3.64
CA VAL A 465 -22.26 6.42 3.02
C VAL A 465 -21.78 6.18 1.58
N GLU A 466 -22.08 7.10 0.67
CA GLU A 466 -21.59 7.06 -0.72
C GLU A 466 -20.05 7.21 -0.77
N VAL A 467 -19.41 6.38 -1.61
CA VAL A 467 -17.96 6.36 -1.81
C VAL A 467 -17.69 6.41 -3.31
N ASP A 468 -16.66 7.14 -3.73
CA ASP A 468 -16.26 7.25 -5.14
C ASP A 468 -15.79 5.87 -5.69
N PRO A 469 -16.43 5.35 -6.76
CA PRO A 469 -16.02 4.12 -7.45
C PRO A 469 -14.57 4.10 -7.93
N ALA A 470 -14.02 5.25 -8.32
CA ALA A 470 -12.67 5.34 -8.86
C ALA A 470 -11.59 5.26 -7.77
N THR A 471 -11.96 5.59 -6.53
CA THR A 471 -11.07 5.65 -5.38
C THR A 471 -11.77 5.16 -4.10
N PRO A 472 -12.11 3.86 -4.01
CA PRO A 472 -12.87 3.29 -2.89
C PRO A 472 -12.14 3.38 -1.53
N PHE A 473 -10.87 3.80 -1.54
CA PHE A 473 -10.03 3.99 -0.36
C PHE A 473 -9.64 5.44 -0.10
N ASP A 474 -10.06 6.39 -0.94
CA ASP A 474 -9.78 7.80 -0.71
C ASP A 474 -10.84 8.43 0.21
N ILE A 475 -10.45 9.54 0.81
CA ILE A 475 -11.25 10.25 1.81
C ILE A 475 -12.47 10.85 1.09
N PRO A 476 -13.71 10.62 1.53
CA PRO A 476 -14.85 11.33 0.97
C PRO A 476 -14.73 12.83 1.25
N GLU A 477 -14.52 13.64 0.21
CA GLU A 477 -14.51 15.10 0.23
C GLU A 477 -15.94 15.66 0.41
N THR A 478 -16.65 15.33 1.47
CA THR A 478 -17.87 16.09 1.83
C THR A 478 -18.26 15.85 3.29
N ALA A 479 -17.56 16.53 4.19
CA ALA A 479 -18.00 16.69 5.58
C ALA A 479 -18.08 18.19 5.93
N GLN A 480 -18.63 19.00 5.03
CA GLN A 480 -18.95 20.40 5.32
C GLN A 480 -19.96 20.93 4.30
N LYS A 481 -21.23 20.55 4.46
CA LYS A 481 -22.39 21.43 4.21
C LYS A 481 -23.67 20.70 4.59
N THR A 482 -24.53 21.43 5.30
CA THR A 482 -25.90 21.10 5.69
C THR A 482 -26.05 20.34 7.00
N SER A 483 -25.89 21.06 8.11
CA SER A 483 -26.75 20.86 9.28
C SER A 483 -26.84 22.18 10.06
N MET A 484 -27.59 23.13 9.51
CA MET A 484 -28.14 24.23 10.28
C MET A 484 -29.62 24.33 9.89
N GLU A 485 -30.47 24.53 10.90
CA GLU A 485 -31.94 24.54 10.89
C GLU A 485 -32.61 23.15 10.99
N THR A 486 -33.64 22.87 11.79
CA THR A 486 -34.34 23.55 12.89
C THR A 486 -35.12 22.44 13.61
N SER A 487 -35.28 22.57 14.93
CA SER A 487 -36.06 21.66 15.78
C SER A 487 -37.56 21.69 15.49
N SER A 488 -38.25 20.54 15.52
CA SER A 488 -39.53 20.38 16.23
C SER A 488 -40.02 18.94 16.26
N GLN A 489 -40.71 18.63 17.36
CA GLN A 489 -41.27 17.37 17.82
C GLN A 489 -42.18 16.64 16.82
N ALA A 490 -42.20 15.29 16.87
CA ALA A 490 -43.41 14.47 17.10
C ALA A 490 -43.17 12.95 16.93
N SER A 491 -43.65 12.20 17.93
CA SER A 491 -44.34 10.90 17.87
C SER A 491 -43.67 9.65 17.28
N GLU A 492 -43.41 8.71 18.19
CA GLU A 492 -43.57 7.26 18.14
C GLU A 492 -43.87 6.57 16.78
N LYS A 493 -42.97 5.66 16.37
CA LYS A 493 -43.32 4.25 16.12
C LYS A 493 -42.06 3.39 16.03
N GLY A 494 -42.04 2.34 16.86
CA GLY A 494 -40.92 1.40 16.97
C GLY A 494 -40.57 0.75 15.63
N SER A 495 -39.27 0.72 15.34
CA SER A 495 -38.68 -0.16 14.33
C SER A 495 -37.69 -1.09 15.02
N PRO A 496 -37.80 -2.43 14.84
CA PRO A 496 -36.94 -3.36 15.53
C PRO A 496 -35.52 -3.29 14.97
N ALA A 497 -34.58 -3.34 15.91
CA ALA A 497 -33.15 -3.21 15.75
C ALA A 497 -32.55 -4.25 14.77
N GLY A 498 -31.62 -3.80 13.93
CA GLY A 498 -30.85 -4.61 13.00
C GLY A 498 -30.04 -5.70 13.71
N THR A 499 -30.34 -6.94 13.35
CA THR A 499 -29.73 -8.17 13.85
C THR A 499 -28.48 -8.51 13.02
N SER A 500 -27.41 -8.96 13.68
CA SER A 500 -26.20 -9.53 13.05
C SER A 500 -26.57 -10.71 12.15
N TYR A 501 -26.10 -10.70 10.90
CA TYR A 501 -26.48 -11.72 9.93
C TYR A 501 -25.51 -12.89 9.91
N SER A 502 -25.97 -14.01 10.47
CA SER A 502 -25.44 -15.34 10.25
C SER A 502 -25.65 -15.76 8.79
N ASP A 503 -24.95 -16.81 8.39
CA ASP A 503 -25.09 -17.56 7.13
C ASP A 503 -26.55 -18.01 6.80
N GLY A 504 -27.50 -17.74 7.70
CA GLY A 504 -28.93 -18.07 7.57
C GLY A 504 -29.86 -16.94 7.16
N VAL A 505 -29.44 -15.66 7.06
CA VAL A 505 -30.37 -14.60 6.61
C VAL A 505 -30.36 -14.44 5.10
N LYS A 506 -31.51 -14.76 4.53
CA LYS A 506 -31.82 -14.66 3.10
C LYS A 506 -32.70 -13.42 2.87
N PHE A 507 -32.47 -12.74 1.76
CA PHE A 507 -33.39 -11.77 1.19
C PHE A 507 -34.67 -12.47 0.75
N TRP A 508 -35.81 -11.98 1.26
CA TRP A 508 -37.14 -12.53 0.99
C TRP A 508 -38.02 -11.61 0.12
N GLY A 509 -37.50 -10.46 -0.32
CA GLY A 509 -38.23 -9.52 -1.17
C GLY A 509 -38.41 -10.02 -2.62
N GLU A 510 -38.92 -9.13 -3.46
CA GLU A 510 -39.10 -9.37 -4.90
C GLU A 510 -37.73 -9.43 -5.60
N ILE A 511 -37.57 -10.42 -6.48
CA ILE A 511 -36.35 -10.61 -7.28
C ILE A 511 -36.52 -9.76 -8.54
N PRO A 512 -35.58 -8.86 -8.86
CA PRO A 512 -35.67 -8.03 -10.06
C PRO A 512 -35.75 -8.87 -11.34
N GLU A 513 -36.57 -8.44 -12.31
CA GLU A 513 -36.74 -9.13 -13.60
C GLU A 513 -35.44 -9.20 -14.42
N SER A 514 -34.50 -8.28 -14.18
CA SER A 514 -33.18 -8.23 -14.81
C SER A 514 -32.17 -9.24 -14.26
N PHE A 515 -32.54 -10.06 -13.27
CA PHE A 515 -31.69 -11.13 -12.76
C PHE A 515 -31.81 -12.39 -13.61
N ASP A 516 -30.69 -12.85 -14.19
CA ASP A 516 -30.62 -14.05 -15.01
C ASP A 516 -29.39 -14.92 -14.70
N GLU A 517 -29.25 -16.02 -15.44
CA GLU A 517 -28.14 -16.96 -15.29
C GLU A 517 -26.78 -16.38 -15.72
N ALA A 518 -26.82 -15.36 -16.58
CA ALA A 518 -25.67 -14.71 -17.21
C ALA A 518 -25.27 -13.41 -16.48
N VAL A 519 -25.86 -13.13 -15.32
CA VAL A 519 -25.71 -11.84 -14.62
C VAL A 519 -24.25 -11.49 -14.37
N PHE A 520 -23.37 -12.47 -14.16
CA PHE A 520 -21.94 -12.25 -13.94
C PHE A 520 -21.05 -12.46 -15.17
N ASP A 521 -21.57 -12.82 -16.35
CA ASP A 521 -20.76 -13.27 -17.48
C ASP A 521 -19.78 -12.20 -18.00
N GLU A 522 -20.25 -10.96 -18.15
CA GLU A 522 -19.41 -9.84 -18.59
C GLU A 522 -18.35 -9.47 -17.55
N SER A 523 -18.74 -9.44 -16.27
CA SER A 523 -17.82 -9.22 -15.14
C SER A 523 -16.78 -10.35 -15.05
N GLU A 524 -17.18 -11.61 -15.18
CA GLU A 524 -16.29 -12.77 -15.17
C GLU A 524 -15.27 -12.70 -16.31
N LYS A 525 -15.73 -12.42 -17.53
CA LYS A 525 -14.88 -12.26 -18.71
C LYS A 525 -13.86 -11.13 -18.53
N HIS A 526 -14.31 -9.98 -18.01
CA HIS A 526 -13.45 -8.84 -17.75
C HIS A 526 -12.38 -9.16 -16.70
N ILE A 527 -12.76 -9.79 -15.58
CA ILE A 527 -11.81 -10.15 -14.51
C ILE A 527 -10.85 -11.26 -14.96
N LYS A 528 -11.28 -12.24 -15.74
CA LYS A 528 -10.38 -13.23 -16.37
C LYS A 528 -9.31 -12.54 -17.21
N TYR A 529 -9.69 -11.57 -18.04
CA TYR A 529 -8.73 -10.82 -18.85
C TYR A 529 -7.79 -9.96 -18.00
N LEU A 530 -8.30 -9.33 -16.93
CA LEU A 530 -7.48 -8.57 -15.98
C LEU A 530 -6.44 -9.46 -15.30
N VAL A 531 -6.84 -10.64 -14.84
CA VAL A 531 -5.95 -11.65 -14.23
C VAL A 531 -4.92 -12.13 -15.25
N LEU A 532 -5.33 -12.46 -16.48
CA LEU A 532 -4.45 -12.92 -17.55
C LEU A 532 -3.34 -11.92 -17.88
N THR A 533 -3.66 -10.63 -17.86
CA THR A 533 -2.73 -9.56 -18.27
C THR A 533 -1.90 -8.98 -17.13
N ASN A 534 -2.23 -9.26 -15.86
CA ASN A 534 -1.53 -8.68 -14.71
C ASN A 534 -1.02 -9.73 -13.71
N THR A 535 -1.91 -10.55 -13.15
CA THR A 535 -1.56 -11.50 -12.06
C THR A 535 -0.93 -12.78 -12.60
N TRP A 536 -1.48 -13.33 -13.70
CA TRP A 536 -1.02 -14.58 -14.31
C TRP A 536 0.45 -14.54 -14.75
N PRO A 537 0.95 -13.49 -15.44
CA PRO A 537 2.35 -13.46 -15.86
C PRO A 537 3.31 -13.41 -14.67
N LYS A 538 2.94 -12.69 -13.60
CA LYS A 538 3.72 -12.65 -12.36
C LYS A 538 3.74 -14.00 -11.67
N PHE A 539 2.61 -14.70 -11.61
CA PHE A 539 2.52 -16.06 -11.06
C PHE A 539 3.42 -17.03 -11.83
N VAL A 540 3.32 -17.04 -13.16
CA VAL A 540 4.15 -17.91 -14.01
C VAL A 540 5.64 -17.60 -13.82
N LYS A 541 6.02 -16.33 -13.75
CA LYS A 541 7.40 -15.89 -13.48
C LYS A 541 7.89 -16.34 -12.10
N ASP A 542 7.10 -16.15 -11.04
CA ASP A 542 7.46 -16.57 -9.67
C ASP A 542 7.64 -18.09 -9.56
N ARG A 543 6.74 -18.86 -10.18
CA ARG A 543 6.84 -20.33 -10.21
C ARG A 543 8.08 -20.81 -10.96
N ARG A 544 8.41 -20.21 -12.10
CA ARG A 544 9.66 -20.55 -12.84
C ARG A 544 10.90 -20.25 -12.01
N VAL A 545 10.96 -19.07 -11.39
CA VAL A 545 12.08 -18.67 -10.52
C VAL A 545 12.21 -19.63 -9.33
N SER A 546 11.09 -20.05 -8.73
CA SER A 546 11.08 -21.03 -7.65
C SER A 546 11.62 -22.40 -8.10
N ILE A 547 11.23 -22.87 -9.29
CA ILE A 547 11.71 -24.14 -9.87
C ILE A 547 13.22 -24.07 -10.17
N ASP A 548 13.70 -22.96 -10.75
CA ASP A 548 15.12 -22.77 -11.08
C ASP A 548 16.00 -22.66 -9.83
N MET A 549 15.50 -22.00 -8.77
CA MET A 549 16.16 -21.97 -7.46
C MET A 549 16.20 -23.35 -6.81
N GLY A 550 15.09 -24.12 -6.86
CA GLY A 550 15.04 -25.50 -6.36
C GLY A 550 16.04 -26.40 -7.08
N ALA A 551 16.12 -26.32 -8.41
CA ALA A 551 17.08 -27.09 -9.20
C ALA A 551 18.54 -26.71 -8.92
N SER A 552 18.81 -25.44 -8.63
CA SER A 552 20.15 -24.96 -8.24
C SER A 552 20.53 -25.44 -6.83
N ALA A 553 19.56 -25.44 -5.91
CA ALA A 553 19.72 -25.98 -4.56
C ALA A 553 19.92 -27.50 -4.55
N GLU A 554 19.31 -28.25 -5.48
CA GLU A 554 19.54 -29.71 -5.64
C GLU A 554 20.89 -30.05 -6.29
N ARG A 555 21.45 -29.15 -7.12
CA ARG A 555 22.81 -29.30 -7.68
C ARG A 555 23.91 -29.10 -6.63
N GLY A 556 23.69 -28.28 -5.60
CA GLY A 556 24.65 -28.05 -4.52
C GLY A 556 25.06 -29.32 -3.74
N PRO A 557 24.10 -30.14 -3.27
CA PRO A 557 24.33 -31.45 -2.66
C PRO A 557 24.99 -32.46 -3.62
N SER A 558 24.68 -32.40 -4.91
CA SER A 558 25.28 -33.25 -5.94
C SER A 558 26.77 -32.95 -6.17
N ILE A 559 27.17 -31.67 -6.12
CA ILE A 559 28.59 -31.29 -6.19
C ILE A 559 29.33 -31.73 -4.91
N MET A 560 28.73 -31.56 -3.72
CA MET A 560 29.34 -32.06 -2.49
C MET A 560 29.46 -33.59 -2.46
N SER A 561 28.47 -34.33 -2.96
CA SER A 561 28.55 -35.80 -3.03
C SER A 561 29.54 -36.29 -4.08
N PHE A 562 29.70 -35.57 -5.20
CA PHE A 562 30.72 -35.84 -6.22
C PHE A 562 32.14 -35.54 -5.74
N VAL A 563 32.33 -34.50 -4.92
CA VAL A 563 33.61 -34.20 -4.25
C VAL A 563 33.92 -35.24 -3.16
N ARG A 564 32.90 -35.73 -2.44
CA ARG A 564 33.05 -36.79 -1.42
C ARG A 564 33.43 -38.13 -2.04
N SER A 565 32.83 -38.50 -3.16
CA SER A 565 33.14 -39.76 -3.86
C SER A 565 34.53 -39.76 -4.52
N ARG A 566 35.03 -38.60 -4.95
CA ARG A 566 36.43 -38.45 -5.39
C ARG A 566 37.44 -38.53 -4.26
N ARG A 567 37.09 -38.12 -3.04
CA ARG A 567 37.97 -38.26 -1.85
C ARG A 567 38.03 -39.69 -1.30
N GLN A 568 37.02 -40.53 -1.55
CA GLN A 568 37.05 -41.95 -1.16
C GLN A 568 37.76 -42.86 -2.18
N LYS A 569 38.14 -42.34 -3.36
CA LYS A 569 38.88 -43.07 -4.41
C LYS A 569 40.35 -42.63 -4.54
N ARG A 570 40.90 -41.96 -3.52
CA ARG A 570 42.33 -41.66 -3.41
C ARG A 570 42.89 -42.26 -2.14
#